data_AF-A0A924L3T8-F1
#
_entry.id   AF-A0A924L3T8-F1
#
_cell.length_a   1.000
_cell.length_b   1.000
_cell.length_c   1.000
_cell.angle_alpha   90.00
_cell.angle_beta   90.00
_cell.angle_gamma   90.00
#
_symmetry.space_group_name_H-M   'P 1'
#
loop_
_entity.id
_entity.type
_entity.pdbx_description
1 polymer ?
#
loop_
_entity_poly.entity_id
_entity_poly.type
_entity_poly.pdbx_seq_one_letter_code
_entity_poly.pdbx_strand_id
1 'polypeptide(L)'
;MIQYTFFPTDARLSEYLFSYGTMEIPADTTSPLLSPPNGLTGFLIRVKEDKNALVVGKDFEGKPIAHQPNYVIGQTTSPITGHGVGHITFLVVFFQPLGMYQLFGCNMASLTNKSVDLTDF
;
A
#
# COMPACT_ATOMS: atom_id res chain seq x y z
N MET A 1 1.89 12.17 -13.51
CA MET A 1 1.77 12.51 -12.08
C MET A 1 0.87 11.46 -11.44
N ILE A 2 1.20 10.93 -10.26
CA ILE A 2 0.31 9.98 -9.58
C ILE A 2 -1.02 10.66 -9.25
N GLN A 3 -2.13 9.98 -9.52
CA GLN A 3 -3.48 10.45 -9.20
C GLN A 3 -4.07 9.65 -8.05
N TYR A 4 -4.69 10.34 -7.09
CA TYR A 4 -5.39 9.75 -5.96
C TYR A 4 -6.88 10.04 -6.03
N THR A 5 -7.69 9.03 -5.77
CA THR A 5 -9.14 9.17 -5.60
C THR A 5 -9.55 8.49 -4.30
N PHE A 6 -9.83 9.27 -3.26
CA PHE A 6 -10.33 8.73 -1.99
C PHE A 6 -11.84 8.52 -2.04
N PHE A 7 -12.28 7.39 -1.51
CA PHE A 7 -13.70 7.06 -1.43
C PHE A 7 -14.34 7.65 -0.18
N PRO A 8 -15.66 7.91 -0.20
CA PRO A 8 -16.38 8.35 0.98
C PRO A 8 -16.25 7.34 2.11
N THR A 9 -16.05 7.83 3.34
CA THR A 9 -15.91 6.97 4.50
C THR A 9 -17.21 6.19 4.78
N ASP A 10 -17.15 4.86 4.72
CA ASP A 10 -18.22 3.98 5.24
C ASP A 10 -18.17 3.99 6.78
N ALA A 11 -19.29 4.33 7.42
CA ALA A 11 -19.38 4.43 8.88
C ALA A 11 -19.05 3.13 9.62
N ARG A 12 -19.24 1.97 8.98
CA ARG A 12 -18.87 0.67 9.57
C ARG A 12 -17.36 0.43 9.54
N LEU A 13 -16.67 1.08 8.60
CA LEU A 13 -15.24 0.94 8.40
C LEU A 13 -14.46 2.09 9.05
N SER A 14 -15.10 3.21 9.40
CA SER A 14 -14.42 4.39 9.95
C SER A 14 -13.72 4.14 11.28
N GLU A 15 -14.14 3.14 12.04
CA GLU A 15 -13.49 2.75 13.29
C GLU A 15 -12.13 2.06 13.06
N TYR A 16 -11.94 1.45 11.89
CA TYR A 16 -10.76 0.65 11.58
C TYR A 16 -9.90 1.29 10.49
N LEU A 17 -10.51 2.00 9.55
CA LEU A 17 -9.85 2.61 8.39
C LEU A 17 -9.70 4.11 8.62
N PHE A 18 -8.48 4.61 8.38
CA PHE A 18 -8.22 6.03 8.30
C PHE A 18 -8.72 6.61 6.98
N SER A 19 -8.40 5.94 5.86
CA SER A 19 -8.92 6.28 4.53
C SER A 19 -8.68 5.13 3.56
N TYR A 20 -9.41 5.11 2.46
CA TYR A 20 -9.17 4.17 1.36
C TYR A 20 -9.60 4.78 0.03
N GLY A 21 -9.04 4.28 -1.06
CA GLY A 21 -9.22 4.87 -2.38
C GLY A 21 -8.37 4.20 -3.45
N THR A 22 -8.30 4.81 -4.63
CA THR A 22 -7.40 4.37 -5.70
C THR A 22 -6.19 5.28 -5.83
N MET A 23 -5.08 4.66 -6.21
CA MET A 23 -3.86 5.32 -6.65
C MET A 23 -3.54 4.85 -8.07
N GLU A 24 -3.41 5.79 -8.99
CA GLU A 24 -3.06 5.51 -10.38
C GLU A 24 -1.64 5.99 -10.67
N ILE A 25 -0.80 5.04 -11.10
CA ILE A 25 0.52 5.31 -11.65
C ILE A 25 0.38 5.32 -13.18
N PRO A 26 0.48 6.49 -13.83
CA PRO A 26 0.46 6.56 -15.29
C PRO A 26 1.74 5.99 -15.89
N ALA A 27 1.65 5.56 -17.15
CA ALA A 27 2.81 5.09 -17.90
C ALA A 27 3.96 6.10 -17.86
N ASP A 28 5.20 5.58 -17.85
CA ASP A 28 6.44 6.35 -17.90
C ASP A 28 6.67 7.33 -16.74
N THR A 29 6.09 7.06 -15.55
CA THR A 29 6.33 7.88 -14.37
C THR A 29 7.11 7.17 -13.26
N THR A 30 8.28 7.71 -12.96
CA THR A 30 9.05 7.37 -11.75
C THR A 30 8.51 8.17 -10.58
N SER A 31 7.99 7.50 -9.56
CA SER A 31 7.48 8.14 -8.35
C SER A 31 7.65 7.22 -7.15
N PRO A 32 7.96 7.74 -5.94
CA PRO A 32 8.00 6.93 -4.73
C PRO A 32 6.71 6.11 -4.61
N LEU A 33 6.87 4.80 -4.39
CA LEU A 33 5.76 3.90 -4.16
C LEU A 33 5.18 4.25 -2.79
N LEU A 34 3.89 4.56 -2.74
CA LEU A 34 3.34 5.17 -1.54
C LEU A 34 3.38 4.18 -0.36
N SER A 35 4.13 4.55 0.67
CA SER A 35 3.96 4.00 2.01
C SER A 35 2.75 4.67 2.67
N PRO A 36 2.06 4.02 3.62
CA PRO A 36 1.09 4.71 4.46
C PRO A 36 1.75 5.93 5.12
N PRO A 37 0.97 6.96 5.51
CA PRO A 37 1.48 8.04 6.33
C PRO A 37 2.29 7.51 7.52
N ASN A 38 3.33 8.23 7.94
CA ASN A 38 4.19 7.81 9.05
C ASN A 38 3.33 7.40 10.26
N GLY A 39 3.60 6.21 10.79
CA GLY A 39 2.82 5.69 11.92
C GLY A 39 1.59 4.87 11.56
N LEU A 40 1.16 4.87 10.31
CA LEU A 40 0.03 4.06 9.84
C LEU A 40 0.48 2.84 9.06
N THR A 41 -0.42 1.87 8.96
CA THR A 41 -0.26 0.67 8.14
C THR A 41 -1.26 0.68 7.00
N GLY A 42 -1.03 -0.15 5.99
CA GLY A 42 -1.93 -0.19 4.86
C GLY A 42 -1.78 -1.38 3.93
N PHE A 43 -2.81 -1.57 3.12
CA PHE A 43 -2.79 -2.51 2.00
C PHE A 43 -2.65 -1.74 0.70
N LEU A 44 -1.80 -2.25 -0.19
CA LEU A 44 -1.75 -1.85 -1.59
C LEU A 44 -2.06 -3.08 -2.44
N ILE A 45 -3.20 -3.01 -3.11
CA ILE A 45 -3.78 -4.13 -3.87
C ILE A 45 -3.86 -3.69 -5.33
N ARG A 46 -3.17 -4.35 -6.26
CA ARG A 46 -3.31 -4.04 -7.68
C ARG A 46 -4.65 -4.55 -8.17
N VAL A 47 -5.48 -3.63 -8.64
CA VAL A 47 -6.82 -3.95 -9.16
C VAL A 47 -6.89 -3.86 -10.68
N LYS A 48 -5.93 -3.16 -11.30
CA LYS A 48 -5.82 -3.05 -12.77
C LYS A 48 -4.37 -2.80 -13.16
N GLU A 49 -3.93 -3.45 -14.23
CA GLU A 49 -2.62 -3.22 -14.82
C GLU A 49 -2.65 -3.43 -16.33
N ASP A 50 -1.80 -2.68 -17.03
CA ASP A 50 -1.48 -2.97 -18.43
C ASP A 50 -0.60 -4.23 -18.55
N LYS A 51 -0.63 -4.89 -19.71
CA LYS A 51 0.17 -6.11 -19.97
C LYS A 51 1.67 -5.99 -19.70
N ASN A 52 2.21 -4.77 -19.81
CA ASN A 52 3.64 -4.48 -19.63
C ASN A 52 3.89 -3.70 -18.32
N ALA A 53 2.92 -3.68 -17.43
CA ALA A 53 3.04 -3.01 -16.15
C ALA A 53 4.13 -3.68 -15.31
N LEU A 54 5.04 -2.88 -14.77
CA LEU A 54 6.05 -3.31 -13.82
C LEU A 54 6.05 -2.34 -12.66
N VAL A 55 6.12 -2.86 -11.45
CA VAL A 55 6.43 -2.06 -10.28
C VAL A 55 7.80 -2.53 -9.81
N VAL A 56 8.68 -1.60 -9.48
CA VAL A 56 9.97 -1.89 -8.85
C VAL A 56 10.08 -1.02 -7.62
N GLY A 57 10.29 -1.63 -6.45
CA GLY A 57 10.33 -0.94 -5.17
C GLY A 57 10.83 -1.87 -4.09
N LYS A 58 11.51 -1.30 -3.09
CA LYS A 58 12.09 -2.04 -1.97
C LYS A 58 11.62 -1.45 -0.65
N ASP A 59 11.36 -2.30 0.34
CA ASP A 59 11.11 -1.84 1.70
C ASP A 59 12.42 -1.45 2.41
N PHE A 60 12.33 -1.12 3.69
CA PHE A 60 13.47 -0.66 4.47
C PHE A 60 14.55 -1.75 4.64
N GLU A 61 14.17 -3.03 4.58
CA GLU A 61 15.09 -4.17 4.64
C GLU A 61 15.69 -4.50 3.26
N GLY A 62 15.34 -3.73 2.23
CA GLY A 62 15.77 -3.98 0.86
C GLY A 62 14.98 -5.10 0.18
N LYS A 63 13.93 -5.63 0.82
CA LYS A 63 13.09 -6.69 0.25
C LYS A 63 12.22 -6.10 -0.86
N PRO A 64 12.13 -6.76 -2.02
CA PRO A 64 11.28 -6.29 -3.10
C PRO A 64 9.80 -6.32 -2.69
N ILE A 65 9.15 -5.17 -2.73
CA ILE A 65 7.69 -5.04 -2.52
C ILE A 65 6.93 -5.28 -3.83
N ALA A 66 7.62 -5.03 -4.93
CA ALA A 66 6.99 -4.67 -6.19
C ALA A 66 6.83 -5.83 -7.20
N HIS A 67 7.29 -7.03 -6.86
CA HIS A 67 7.04 -8.23 -7.68
C HIS A 67 5.69 -8.89 -7.38
N GLN A 68 4.99 -8.47 -6.32
CA GLN A 68 3.74 -9.08 -5.89
C GLN A 68 2.54 -8.20 -6.29
N PRO A 69 1.45 -8.79 -6.80
CA PRO A 69 0.28 -8.04 -7.22
C PRO A 69 -0.38 -7.31 -6.04
N ASN A 70 -0.33 -7.88 -4.84
CA ASN A 70 -0.97 -7.33 -3.65
C ASN A 70 -0.05 -7.49 -2.45
N TYR A 71 0.10 -6.45 -1.63
CA TYR A 71 0.99 -6.52 -0.47
C TYR A 71 0.51 -5.65 0.68
N VAL A 72 0.92 -6.06 1.88
CA VAL A 72 0.71 -5.33 3.12
C VAL A 72 1.96 -4.54 3.45
N ILE A 73 1.80 -3.24 3.66
CA ILE A 73 2.85 -2.38 4.20
C ILE A 73 2.55 -2.16 5.68
N GLY A 74 3.48 -2.55 6.54
CA GLY A 74 3.39 -2.22 7.95
C GLY A 74 3.69 -0.75 8.23
N GLN A 75 3.89 -0.44 9.51
CA GLN A 75 4.18 0.93 9.92
C GLN A 75 5.50 1.38 9.31
N THR A 76 5.47 2.41 8.46
CA THR A 76 6.70 2.98 7.91
C THR A 76 7.17 4.16 8.74
N THR A 77 8.47 4.19 9.03
CA THR A 77 9.16 5.36 9.61
C THR A 77 9.86 6.20 8.56
N SER A 78 9.96 5.69 7.32
CA SER A 78 10.55 6.36 6.16
C SER A 78 9.77 5.96 4.88
N PRO A 79 9.61 6.87 3.90
CA PRO A 79 8.93 6.55 2.64
C PRO A 79 9.62 5.45 1.84
N ILE A 80 8.82 4.56 1.25
CA ILE A 80 9.29 3.56 0.29
C ILE A 80 9.62 4.25 -1.04
N THR A 81 10.77 3.94 -1.62
CA THR A 81 11.13 4.43 -2.96
C THR A 81 10.98 3.32 -3.98
N GLY A 82 10.36 3.65 -5.10
CA GLY A 82 10.08 2.73 -6.20
C GLY A 82 9.78 3.49 -7.48
N HIS A 83 9.46 2.76 -8.54
CA HIS A 83 8.94 3.28 -9.79
C HIS A 83 7.99 2.26 -10.41
N GLY A 84 6.94 2.76 -11.06
CA GLY A 84 6.08 1.98 -11.92
C GLY A 84 6.40 2.26 -13.39
N VAL A 85 6.29 1.24 -14.23
CA VAL A 85 6.28 1.35 -15.69
C VAL A 85 4.95 0.79 -16.16
N GLY A 86 4.28 1.45 -17.11
CA GLY A 86 2.92 1.11 -17.54
C GLY A 86 1.81 1.70 -16.65
N HIS A 87 0.55 1.60 -17.09
CA HIS A 87 -0.59 2.08 -16.30
C HIS A 87 -0.96 1.04 -15.23
N ILE A 88 -0.93 1.47 -13.96
CA ILE A 88 -1.26 0.62 -12.81
C ILE A 88 -2.24 1.34 -11.90
N THR A 89 -3.32 0.65 -11.52
CA THR A 89 -4.26 1.13 -10.51
C THR A 89 -4.16 0.24 -9.27
N PHE A 90 -3.87 0.86 -8.14
CA PHE A 90 -3.91 0.24 -6.83
C PHE A 90 -5.18 0.67 -6.09
N LEU A 91 -5.82 -0.27 -5.39
CA LEU A 91 -6.62 0.03 -4.22
C LEU A 91 -5.66 0.22 -3.04
N VAL A 92 -5.77 1.37 -2.40
CA VAL A 92 -4.97 1.74 -1.25
C VAL A 92 -5.89 1.84 -0.04
N VAL A 93 -5.49 1.18 1.05
CA VAL A 93 -6.24 1.18 2.31
C VAL A 93 -5.28 1.56 3.42
N PHE A 94 -5.59 2.61 4.18
CA PHE A 94 -4.85 2.98 5.39
C PHE A 94 -5.69 2.69 6.62
N PHE A 95 -5.09 2.00 7.57
CA PHE A 95 -5.73 1.65 8.82
C PHE A 95 -5.49 2.74 9.86
N GLN A 96 -6.45 2.89 10.78
CA GLN A 96 -6.20 3.51 12.07
C GLN A 96 -5.10 2.72 12.81
N PRO A 97 -4.40 3.31 13.79
CA PRO A 97 -3.28 2.64 14.48
C PRO A 97 -3.57 1.23 15.00
N LEU A 98 -4.80 0.96 15.46
CA LEU A 98 -5.23 -0.36 15.92
C LEU A 98 -6.15 -1.10 14.94
N GLY A 99 -6.53 -0.48 13.83
CA GLY A 99 -7.56 -1.00 12.93
C GLY A 99 -7.19 -2.35 12.31
N MET A 100 -5.93 -2.50 11.89
CA MET A 100 -5.45 -3.76 11.32
C MET A 100 -5.40 -4.89 12.36
N TYR A 101 -5.06 -4.59 13.62
CA TYR A 101 -5.13 -5.55 14.72
C TYR A 101 -6.58 -5.94 15.05
N GLN A 102 -7.49 -4.96 15.09
CA GLN A 102 -8.89 -5.20 15.40
C GLN A 102 -9.62 -6.01 14.32
N LEU A 103 -9.28 -5.80 13.04
CA LEU A 103 -9.89 -6.52 11.92
C LEU A 103 -9.26 -7.90 11.68
N PHE A 104 -7.94 -8.02 11.81
CA PHE A 104 -7.19 -9.21 11.36
C PHE A 104 -6.33 -9.87 12.44
N GLY A 105 -6.33 -9.35 13.67
CA GLY A 105 -5.51 -9.89 14.78
C GLY A 105 -4.01 -9.68 14.62
N CYS A 106 -3.57 -8.93 13.61
CA CYS A 106 -2.16 -8.78 13.28
C CYS A 106 -1.46 -7.82 14.26
N ASN A 107 -0.33 -8.24 14.85
CA ASN A 107 0.49 -7.37 15.69
C ASN A 107 1.41 -6.51 14.81
N MET A 108 1.17 -5.19 14.79
CA MET A 108 1.88 -4.27 13.90
C MET A 108 3.39 -4.22 14.14
N ALA A 109 3.85 -4.54 15.35
CA ALA A 109 5.27 -4.58 15.66
C ALA A 109 6.04 -5.59 14.79
N SER A 110 5.39 -6.67 14.32
CA SER A 110 6.05 -7.66 13.45
C SER A 110 6.22 -7.17 12.01
N LEU A 111 5.44 -6.17 11.59
CA LEU A 111 5.43 -5.61 10.23
C LEU A 111 6.06 -4.23 10.13
N THR A 112 6.50 -3.63 11.24
CA THR A 112 7.17 -2.32 11.23
C THR A 112 8.34 -2.32 10.24
N ASN A 113 8.32 -1.34 9.33
CA ASN A 113 9.30 -1.15 8.25
C ASN A 113 9.43 -2.32 7.26
N LYS A 114 8.50 -3.27 7.29
CA LYS A 114 8.46 -4.46 6.45
C LYS A 114 7.26 -4.46 5.52
N SER A 115 7.40 -5.26 4.47
CA SER A 115 6.32 -5.64 3.59
C SER A 115 6.18 -7.17 3.50
N VAL A 116 4.93 -7.62 3.39
CA VAL A 116 4.58 -9.04 3.16
C VAL A 116 3.56 -9.14 2.03
N ASP A 117 3.55 -10.28 1.34
CA ASP A 117 2.46 -10.58 0.40
C ASP A 117 1.15 -10.60 1.17
N LEU A 118 0.07 -10.19 0.53
CA LEU A 118 -1.27 -10.33 1.12
C LEU A 118 -1.64 -11.80 1.36
N THR A 119 -1.08 -12.76 0.61
CA THR A 119 -1.29 -14.20 0.85
C THR A 119 -0.55 -14.74 2.07
N ASP A 120 0.52 -14.05 2.48
CA ASP A 120 1.36 -14.41 3.63
C ASP A 120 0.93 -13.65 4.90
N PHE A 121 -0.09 -12.79 4.79
CA PHE A 121 -0.62 -11.94 5.85
C PHE A 121 -1.66 -12.64 6.72
#